data_AF-A0A7W0HBK5-F1
#
_entry.id   AF-A0A7W0HBK5-F1
#
_cell.length_a   1.000
_cell.length_b   1.000
_cell.length_c   1.000
_cell.angle_alpha   90.00
_cell.angle_beta   90.00
_cell.angle_gamma   90.00
#
_symmetry.space_group_name_H-M   'P 1'
#
loop_
_entity.id
_entity.type
_entity.pdbx_description
1 polymer ?
#
loop_
_entity_poly.entity_id
_entity_poly.type
_entity_poly.pdbx_seq_one_letter_code
_entity_poly.pdbx_strand_id
1 'polypeptide(L)'
;DLPSRTGEAVRPLVAALVASERYGAPLVASLERLADEVRRDRRRRAEEAARKVPVKLLFPLVTCTLPAFGLLTVAPLIASAVRSLRF
;
A
#
# COMPACT_ATOMS: atom_id res chain seq x y z
N ASP A 1 24.64 7.21 25.87
CA ASP A 1 23.20 7.46 26.13
C ASP A 1 22.38 8.19 25.05
N LEU A 2 22.96 8.74 23.98
CA LEU A 2 22.20 9.41 22.92
C LEU A 2 21.30 8.50 22.04
N PRO A 3 21.71 7.29 21.60
CA PRO A 3 20.88 6.47 20.72
C PRO A 3 19.70 5.78 21.41
N SER A 4 19.73 5.61 22.73
CA SER A 4 18.62 5.03 23.51
C SER A 4 17.47 6.02 23.73
N ARG A 5 17.71 7.33 23.58
CA ARG A 5 16.70 8.38 23.78
C ARG A 5 16.07 8.94 22.51
N THR A 6 16.70 8.73 21.36
CA THR A 6 16.27 9.30 20.07
C THR A 6 15.65 8.28 19.09
N GLY A 7 15.63 7.00 19.47
CA GLY A 7 14.98 5.94 18.70
C GLY A 7 15.83 5.39 17.54
N GLU A 8 15.39 4.26 16.96
CA GLU A 8 16.12 3.54 15.90
C GLU A 8 16.44 4.40 14.67
N ALA A 9 15.64 5.42 14.39
CA ALA A 9 15.82 6.32 13.25
C ALA A 9 17.15 7.08 13.26
N VAL A 10 17.82 7.21 14.41
CA VAL A 10 19.10 7.94 14.55
C VAL A 10 20.32 7.02 14.38
N ARG A 11 20.14 5.69 14.42
CA ARG A 11 21.24 4.74 14.19
C ARG A 11 21.97 4.94 12.85
N PRO A 12 21.29 5.14 11.70
CA PRO A 12 21.95 5.34 10.42
C PRO A 12 22.77 6.64 10.38
N LEU A 13 22.30 7.68 11.06
CA LEU A 13 22.98 8.97 11.16
C LEU A 13 24.30 8.84 11.92
N VAL A 14 24.27 8.17 13.07
CA VAL A 14 25.46 7.92 13.89
C VAL A 14 26.46 7.03 13.14
N ALA A 15 25.98 5.99 12.45
CA ALA A 15 26.84 5.13 11.64
C ALA A 15 27.56 5.90 10.52
N ALA A 16 26.85 6.82 9.85
CA ALA A 16 27.44 7.68 8.82
C ALA A 16 28.50 8.64 9.39
N LEU A 17 28.26 9.23 10.57
CA LEU A 17 29.24 10.08 11.25
C LEU A 17 30.51 9.31 11.61
N VAL A 18 30.36 8.14 12.26
CA VAL A 18 31.49 7.28 12.66
C VAL A 18 32.29 6.82 11.44
N ALA A 19 31.61 6.47 10.34
CA ALA A 19 32.28 6.11 9.09
C ALA A 19 33.07 7.28 8.49
N SER A 20 32.54 8.51 8.56
CA SER A 20 33.24 9.70 8.08
C SER A 20 34.47 10.05 8.92
N GLU A 21 34.39 9.94 10.25
CA GLU A 21 35.54 10.19 11.13
C GLU A 21 36.62 9.12 10.95
N ARG A 22 36.21 7.85 10.82
CA ARG A 22 37.15 6.73 10.82
C ARG A 22 37.82 6.48 9.47
N TYR A 23 37.14 6.81 8.37
CA TYR A 23 37.60 6.50 7.02
C TYR A 23 37.66 7.72 6.09
N GLY A 24 37.33 8.93 6.57
CA GLY A 24 37.23 10.11 5.72
C GLY A 24 36.10 10.03 4.68
N ALA A 25 35.14 9.11 4.88
CA ALA A 25 34.02 8.92 3.97
C ALA A 25 33.17 10.21 3.88
N PRO A 26 32.63 10.55 2.70
CA PRO A 26 31.90 11.80 2.50
C PRO A 26 30.63 11.84 3.35
N LEU A 27 30.69 12.60 4.46
CA LEU A 27 29.59 12.77 5.41
C LEU A 27 28.40 13.46 4.74
N VAL A 28 28.65 14.52 3.97
CA VAL A 28 27.60 15.31 3.30
C VAL A 28 26.76 14.43 2.38
N ALA A 29 27.39 13.63 1.51
CA ALA A 29 26.68 12.73 0.60
C ALA A 29 25.88 11.65 1.35
N SER A 30 26.41 11.17 2.48
CA SER A 30 25.71 10.17 3.31
C SER A 30 24.49 10.77 4.02
N LEU A 31 24.61 12.00 4.52
CA LEU A 31 23.52 12.75 5.14
C LEU A 31 22.45 13.15 4.13
N GLU A 32 22.84 13.60 2.95
CA GLU A 32 21.91 13.91 1.84
C GLU A 32 21.10 12.67 1.49
N ARG A 33 21.75 11.53 1.28
CA ARG A 33 21.07 10.25 1.03
C ARG A 33 20.10 9.89 2.12
N LEU A 34 20.50 10.01 3.40
CA LEU A 34 19.63 9.68 4.52
C LEU A 34 18.42 10.63 4.62
N ALA A 35 18.61 11.93 4.37
CA ALA A 35 17.52 12.90 4.34
C ALA A 35 16.52 12.58 3.21
N ASP A 36 17.04 12.19 2.05
CA ASP A 36 16.29 11.75 0.90
C ASP A 36 15.50 10.45 1.18
N GLU A 37 16.13 9.49 1.84
CA GLU A 37 15.52 8.23 2.29
C GLU A 37 14.33 8.50 3.22
N VAL A 38 14.50 9.39 4.21
CA VAL A 38 13.44 9.76 5.15
C VAL A 38 12.27 10.44 4.43
N ARG A 39 12.54 11.33 3.46
CA ARG A 39 11.50 11.97 2.64
C ARG A 39 10.77 10.94 1.78
N ARG A 40 11.51 10.00 1.17
CA ARG A 40 10.94 8.90 0.36
C ARG A 40 10.09 7.95 1.21
N ASP A 41 10.54 7.60 2.41
CA ASP A 41 9.81 6.71 3.32
C ASP A 41 8.45 7.32 3.72
N ARG A 42 8.42 8.61 4.05
CA ARG A 42 7.15 9.32 4.30
C ARG A 42 6.19 9.24 3.12
N ARG A 43 6.72 9.33 1.89
CA ARG A 43 5.90 9.24 0.68
C ARG A 43 5.46 7.80 0.38
N ARG A 44 6.34 6.81 0.58
CA ARG A 44 6.01 5.38 0.44
C ARG A 44 4.85 4.98 1.34
N ARG A 45 4.84 5.41 2.60
CA ARG A 45 3.73 5.12 3.53
C ARG A 45 2.38 5.64 3.02
N ALA A 46 2.36 6.82 2.40
CA ALA A 46 1.15 7.37 1.77
C ALA A 46 0.75 6.56 0.52
N GLU A 47 1.71 6.17 -0.31
CA GLU A 47 1.48 5.34 -1.51
C GLU A 47 1.01 3.92 -1.15
N GLU A 48 1.51 3.34 -0.06
CA GLU A 48 1.07 2.05 0.47
C GLU A 48 -0.38 2.10 0.97
N ALA A 49 -0.77 3.19 1.63
CA ALA A 49 -2.16 3.42 2.00
C ALA A 49 -3.05 3.55 0.75
N ALA A 50 -2.59 4.28 -0.26
CA ALA A 50 -3.29 4.47 -1.53
C ALA A 50 -3.46 3.14 -2.31
N ARG A 51 -2.45 2.27 -2.34
CA ARG A 51 -2.54 0.95 -3.02
C ARG A 51 -3.60 0.02 -2.43
N LYS A 52 -4.00 0.21 -1.18
CA LYS A 52 -5.05 -0.59 -0.51
C LYS A 52 -6.46 -0.07 -0.80
N VAL A 53 -6.59 1.14 -1.37
CA VAL A 53 -7.89 1.77 -1.68
C VAL A 53 -8.65 1.04 -2.80
N PRO A 54 -8.04 0.68 -3.95
CA PRO A 54 -8.75 0.01 -5.04
C PRO A 54 -9.39 -1.30 -4.60
N VAL A 55 -8.68 -2.11 -3.81
CA VAL A 55 -9.18 -3.41 -3.35
C VAL A 55 -10.38 -3.24 -2.41
N LYS A 56 -10.34 -2.23 -1.52
CA LYS A 56 -11.48 -1.88 -0.64
C LYS A 56 -12.69 -1.35 -1.40
N LEU A 57 -12.50 -0.73 -2.56
CA LEU A 57 -13.58 -0.25 -3.42
C LEU A 57 -14.11 -1.35 -4.36
N LEU A 58 -13.24 -2.25 -4.81
CA LEU A 58 -13.61 -3.37 -5.69
C LEU A 58 -14.52 -4.37 -4.96
N PHE A 59 -14.24 -4.65 -3.68
CA PHE A 59 -15.04 -5.56 -2.87
C PHE A 59 -16.55 -5.20 -2.83
N PRO A 60 -16.98 -4.00 -2.39
CA PRO A 60 -18.39 -3.64 -2.38
C PRO A 60 -19.01 -3.56 -3.78
N LEU A 61 -18.22 -3.18 -4.80
CA LEU A 61 -18.70 -3.13 -6.19
C LEU A 61 -19.02 -4.53 -6.73
N VAL A 62 -18.14 -5.52 -6.47
CA VAL A 62 -18.37 -6.92 -6.82
C VAL A 62 -19.58 -7.47 -6.07
N THR A 63 -19.70 -7.22 -4.76
CA THR A 63 -20.83 -7.68 -3.95
C THR A 63 -22.18 -7.09 -4.39
N CYS A 64 -22.19 -5.91 -5.01
CA CYS A 64 -23.40 -5.32 -5.62
C CYS A 64 -23.65 -5.85 -7.05
N THR A 65 -22.60 -6.13 -7.80
CA THR A 65 -22.70 -6.60 -9.20
C THR A 65 -23.16 -8.06 -9.28
N LEU A 66 -22.68 -8.93 -8.38
CA LEU A 66 -23.04 -10.35 -8.32
C LEU A 66 -24.56 -10.62 -8.22
N PRO A 67 -25.30 -9.98 -7.27
CA PRO A 67 -26.75 -10.14 -7.19
C PRO A 67 -27.46 -9.52 -8.40
N ALA A 68 -27.01 -8.36 -8.89
CA ALA A 68 -27.61 -7.74 -10.08
C ALA A 68 -27.47 -8.63 -11.32
N PHE A 69 -26.30 -9.22 -11.53
CA PHE A 69 -26.03 -10.13 -12.64
C PHE A 69 -26.84 -11.43 -12.53
N GLY A 70 -26.95 -11.96 -11.30
CA GLY A 70 -27.80 -13.10 -10.97
C GLY A 70 -29.25 -12.83 -11.33
N LEU A 71 -29.83 -11.70 -10.89
CA LEU A 71 -31.19 -11.32 -11.25
C LEU A 71 -31.34 -11.16 -12.77
N LEU A 72 -30.42 -10.48 -13.44
CA LEU A 72 -30.55 -10.18 -14.87
C LEU A 72 -30.45 -11.44 -15.75
N THR A 73 -29.67 -12.44 -15.32
CA THR A 73 -29.43 -13.67 -16.11
C THR A 73 -30.38 -14.80 -15.70
N VAL A 74 -30.55 -15.03 -14.40
CA VAL A 74 -31.36 -16.13 -13.86
C VAL A 74 -32.86 -15.84 -14.02
N ALA A 75 -33.32 -14.60 -13.85
CA ALA A 75 -34.74 -14.27 -13.99
C ALA A 75 -35.32 -14.62 -15.37
N PRO A 76 -34.71 -14.22 -16.52
CA PRO A 76 -35.24 -14.60 -17.83
C PRO A 76 -35.06 -16.09 -18.13
N LEU A 77 -34.00 -16.75 -17.62
CA LEU A 77 -33.81 -18.20 -17.75
C LEU A 77 -34.93 -18.98 -17.06
N ILE A 78 -35.28 -18.60 -15.83
CA ILE A 78 -36.40 -19.23 -15.12
C ILE A 78 -37.72 -18.89 -15.80
N ALA A 79 -37.92 -17.64 -16.22
CA ALA A 79 -39.14 -17.23 -16.92
C ALA A 79 -39.35 -18.01 -18.22
N SER A 80 -38.29 -18.23 -19.01
CA SER A 80 -38.33 -19.01 -20.25
C SER A 80 -38.52 -20.50 -19.98
N ALA A 81 -37.83 -21.06 -18.97
CA ALA A 81 -38.02 -22.45 -18.56
C ALA A 81 -39.45 -22.72 -18.09
N VAL A 82 -40.01 -21.87 -17.22
CA VAL A 82 -41.42 -22.00 -16.78
C VAL A 82 -42.38 -21.84 -17.94
N ARG A 83 -42.13 -20.92 -18.87
CA ARG A 83 -42.95 -20.79 -20.09
C ARG A 83 -42.88 -22.05 -20.97
N SER A 84 -41.72 -22.69 -21.06
CA SER A 84 -41.54 -23.93 -21.82
C SER A 84 -42.23 -25.14 -21.17
N LEU A 85 -42.32 -25.19 -19.84
CA LEU A 85 -43.06 -26.22 -19.11
C LEU A 85 -44.58 -25.97 -19.05
N ARG A 86 -45.03 -24.72 -19.31
CA ARG A 86 -46.45 -24.35 -19.42
C ARG A 86 -47.00 -24.48 -20.86
N PHE A 87 -46.33 -25.27 -21.70
CA PHE A 87 -46.93 -25.81 -22.92
C PHE A 87 -47.95 -26.91 -22.58
#